data_AF-A0A6A9QPR6-F1
#
_entry.id   AF-A0A6A9QPR6-F1
#
_cell.length_a   1.000
_cell.length_b   1.000
_cell.length_c   1.000
_cell.angle_alpha   90.00
_cell.angle_beta   90.00
_cell.angle_gamma   90.00
#
_symmetry.space_group_name_H-M   'P 1'
#
loop_
_entity.id
_entity.type
_entity.pdbx_description
1 polymer ?
#
loop_
_entity_poly.entity_id
_entity_poly.type
_entity_poly.pdbx_seq_one_letter_code
_entity_poly.pdbx_strand_id
1 'polypeptide(L)'
;MKKIFLDKVKLGAQKIIENDLVDCKLYVVKFNDEESYLVFIFQGAKSNYFKLTLPFTGKWTCENALYYPYGLFGFFLNDEDLNFKLKEKIDILRQFESRQV
;
A
#
# COMPACT_ATOMS: atom_id res chain seq x y z
N MET A 1 -8.40 0.71 -14.85
CA MET A 1 -7.19 1.40 -14.35
C MET A 1 -5.98 1.09 -15.22
N LYS A 2 -5.06 2.04 -15.38
CA LYS A 2 -3.74 1.78 -15.98
C LYS A 2 -2.96 0.77 -15.12
N LYS A 3 -2.08 -0.01 -15.72
CA LYS A 3 -1.16 -0.88 -14.98
C LYS A 3 -0.21 -0.01 -14.16
N ILE A 4 -0.11 -0.29 -12.87
CA ILE A 4 0.77 0.39 -11.92
C ILE A 4 1.86 -0.60 -11.53
N PHE A 5 3.11 -0.15 -11.57
CA PHE A 5 4.25 -0.98 -11.23
C PHE A 5 4.82 -0.61 -9.86
N LEU A 6 4.83 -1.59 -8.95
CA LEU A 6 5.56 -1.53 -7.70
C LEU A 6 6.87 -2.28 -7.83
N ASP A 7 7.96 -1.58 -7.56
CA ASP A 7 9.31 -2.11 -7.66
C ASP A 7 9.71 -2.73 -6.32
N LYS A 8 9.70 -4.07 -6.27
CA LYS A 8 10.07 -4.84 -5.08
C LYS A 8 11.48 -4.49 -4.58
N VAL A 9 12.43 -4.20 -5.47
CA VAL A 9 13.83 -3.94 -5.10
C VAL A 9 13.93 -2.55 -4.48
N LYS A 10 13.30 -1.53 -5.09
CA LYS A 10 13.27 -0.18 -4.53
C LYS A 10 12.59 -0.13 -3.16
N LEU A 11 11.51 -0.90 -3.00
CA LEU A 11 10.79 -1.01 -1.74
C LEU A 11 11.54 -1.84 -0.68
N GLY A 12 12.49 -2.69 -1.09
CA GLY A 12 13.15 -3.64 -0.19
C GLY A 12 12.29 -4.85 0.15
N ALA A 13 11.25 -5.12 -0.64
CA ALA A 13 10.31 -6.22 -0.43
C ALA A 13 10.82 -7.52 -1.06
N GLN A 14 10.61 -8.64 -0.38
CA GLN A 14 10.87 -9.97 -0.91
C GLN A 14 9.86 -10.35 -1.99
N LYS A 15 8.58 -10.01 -1.76
CA LYS A 15 7.47 -10.40 -2.63
C LYS A 15 6.40 -9.32 -2.68
N ILE A 16 5.82 -9.13 -3.87
CA ILE A 16 4.64 -8.30 -4.09
C ILE A 16 3.59 -9.18 -4.75
N ILE A 17 2.38 -9.20 -4.20
CA ILE A 17 1.23 -9.92 -4.73
C ILE A 17 0.18 -8.89 -5.14
N GLU A 18 -0.24 -8.91 -6.40
CA GLU A 18 -1.28 -8.03 -6.93
C GLU A 18 -2.64 -8.74 -6.94
N ASN A 19 -3.67 -8.06 -6.46
CA ASN A 19 -5.07 -8.47 -6.49
C ASN A 19 -5.91 -7.32 -7.08
N ASP A 20 -6.71 -7.62 -8.09
CA ASP A 20 -7.67 -6.67 -8.65
C ASP A 20 -8.99 -6.74 -7.86
N LEU A 21 -9.42 -5.62 -7.30
CA LEU A 21 -10.67 -5.51 -6.53
C LEU A 21 -11.76 -4.77 -7.31
N VAL A 22 -11.68 -4.78 -8.66
CA VAL A 22 -12.59 -4.12 -9.61
C VAL A 22 -12.43 -2.60 -9.61
N ASP A 23 -12.65 -1.95 -8.47
CA ASP A 23 -12.67 -0.48 -8.35
C ASP A 23 -11.34 0.12 -7.89
N CYS A 24 -10.42 -0.72 -7.43
CA CYS A 24 -9.09 -0.37 -6.94
C CYS A 24 -8.16 -1.59 -7.07
N LYS A 25 -6.86 -1.36 -6.95
CA LYS A 25 -5.87 -2.43 -6.88
C LYS A 25 -5.40 -2.63 -5.46
N LEU A 26 -5.26 -3.87 -5.03
CA LEU A 26 -4.60 -4.24 -3.78
C LEU A 26 -3.25 -4.88 -4.09
N TYR A 27 -2.21 -4.39 -3.46
CA TYR A 27 -0.91 -5.03 -3.42
C TYR A 27 -0.58 -5.47 -1.99
N VAL A 28 -0.17 -6.72 -1.84
CA VAL A 28 0.40 -7.23 -0.59
C VAL A 28 1.91 -7.20 -0.74
N VAL A 29 2.56 -6.31 0.03
CA VAL A 29 4.02 -6.12 0.02
C VAL A 29 4.59 -6.87 1.21
N LYS A 30 5.35 -7.94 0.96
CA LYS A 30 5.97 -8.78 2.00
C LYS A 30 7.47 -8.52 2.09
N PHE A 31 7.94 -8.23 3.30
CA PHE A 31 9.35 -8.02 3.62
C PHE A 31 10.00 -9.27 4.21
N ASN A 32 9.25 -10.03 5.00
CA ASN A 32 9.61 -11.35 5.53
C ASN A 32 8.31 -12.10 5.92
N ASP A 33 8.41 -13.19 6.67
CA ASP A 33 7.25 -14.00 7.07
C ASP A 33 6.33 -13.32 8.08
N GLU A 34 6.85 -12.38 8.88
CA GLU A 34 6.13 -11.68 9.94
C GLU A 34 5.70 -10.26 9.52
N GLU A 35 6.42 -9.66 8.57
CA GLU A 35 6.24 -8.27 8.17
C GLU A 35 5.67 -8.17 6.75
N SER A 36 4.48 -7.61 6.67
CA SER A 36 3.83 -7.27 5.41
C SER A 36 2.98 -6.02 5.52
N TYR A 37 2.63 -5.44 4.38
CA TYR A 37 1.74 -4.29 4.28
C TYR A 37 0.73 -4.46 3.15
N LEU A 38 -0.44 -3.88 3.32
CA LEU A 38 -1.47 -3.78 2.31
C LEU A 38 -1.41 -2.38 1.68
N VAL A 39 -1.28 -2.34 0.36
CA VAL A 39 -1.27 -1.11 -0.42
C VAL A 39 -2.46 -1.11 -1.36
N PHE A 40 -3.44 -0.28 -1.06
CA PHE A 40 -4.60 -0.05 -1.93
C PHE A 40 -4.31 1.13 -2.83
N ILE A 41 -4.48 0.96 -4.14
CA ILE A 41 -4.33 2.03 -5.12
C ILE A 41 -5.68 2.40 -5.71
N PHE A 42 -6.01 3.68 -5.60
CA PHE A 42 -7.26 4.27 -6.02
C PHE A 42 -7.03 5.29 -7.12
N GLN A 43 -8.03 5.44 -7.99
CA GLN A 43 -8.06 6.46 -9.03
C GLN A 43 -9.06 7.55 -8.64
N GLY A 44 -8.56 8.74 -8.31
CA GLY A 44 -9.38 9.93 -8.13
C GLY A 44 -9.62 10.66 -9.45
N ALA A 45 -10.53 11.64 -9.45
CA ALA A 45 -10.87 12.41 -10.66
C ALA A 45 -9.69 13.20 -11.26
N LYS A 46 -8.71 13.60 -10.42
CA LYS A 46 -7.56 14.44 -10.83
C LYS A 46 -6.20 13.87 -10.47
N SER A 47 -6.15 12.79 -9.68
CA SER A 47 -4.89 12.23 -9.18
C SER A 47 -5.11 10.80 -8.71
N ASN A 48 -4.07 9.97 -8.81
CA ASN A 48 -4.05 8.67 -8.18
C ASN A 48 -3.58 8.83 -6.73
N TYR A 49 -4.12 7.99 -5.87
CA TYR A 49 -3.74 7.97 -4.47
C TYR A 49 -3.72 6.54 -3.96
N PHE A 50 -3.06 6.36 -2.82
CA PHE A 50 -2.96 5.07 -2.19
C PHE A 50 -3.29 5.17 -0.71
N LYS A 51 -3.60 4.01 -0.15
CA LYS A 51 -3.64 3.78 1.28
C LYS A 51 -2.72 2.61 1.62
N LEU A 52 -1.76 2.87 2.50
CA LEU A 52 -0.87 1.87 3.07
C LEU A 52 -1.36 1.51 4.47
N THR A 53 -1.53 0.24 4.78
CA THR A 53 -1.96 -0.21 6.10
C THR A 53 -1.34 -1.54 6.50
N LEU A 54 -1.41 -1.87 7.78
CA LEU A 54 -1.01 -3.16 8.29
C LEU A 54 -1.96 -4.26 7.80
N PRO A 55 -1.49 -5.50 7.70
CA PRO A 55 -2.33 -6.63 7.35
C PRO A 55 -3.42 -6.80 8.40
N PHE A 56 -4.65 -6.96 7.94
CA PHE A 56 -5.79 -7.31 8.77
C PHE A 56 -6.51 -8.49 8.14
N THR A 57 -6.98 -9.40 8.99
CA THR A 57 -7.69 -10.60 8.58
C THR A 57 -9.10 -10.25 8.10
N GLY A 58 -9.39 -10.51 6.83
CA GLY A 58 -10.71 -10.26 6.26
C GLY A 58 -10.72 -10.18 4.75
N LYS A 59 -11.92 -10.05 4.17
CA LYS A 59 -12.09 -9.75 2.75
C LYS A 59 -12.10 -8.24 2.55
N TRP A 60 -11.22 -7.77 1.70
CA TRP A 60 -11.14 -6.36 1.33
C TRP A 60 -12.00 -6.07 0.09
N THR A 61 -12.76 -4.99 0.17
CA THR A 61 -13.35 -4.27 -0.95
C THR A 61 -12.68 -2.90 -1.03
N CYS A 62 -12.84 -2.19 -2.14
CA CYS A 62 -12.25 -0.85 -2.25
C CYS A 62 -12.89 0.15 -1.27
N GLU A 63 -14.20 0.03 -1.06
CA GLU A 63 -14.94 0.86 -0.12
C GLU A 63 -14.48 0.63 1.32
N ASN A 64 -14.40 -0.63 1.77
CA ASN A 64 -13.98 -0.90 3.14
C ASN A 64 -12.49 -0.55 3.36
N ALA A 65 -11.63 -0.71 2.34
CA ALA A 65 -10.25 -0.25 2.38
C ALA A 65 -10.17 1.27 2.54
N LEU A 66 -11.00 2.03 1.81
CA LEU A 66 -11.06 3.48 1.91
C LEU A 66 -11.46 3.94 3.32
N TYR A 67 -12.52 3.35 3.88
CA TYR A 67 -13.07 3.75 5.19
C TYR A 67 -12.41 3.10 6.41
N TYR A 68 -11.51 2.14 6.23
CA TYR A 68 -10.78 1.52 7.34
C TYR A 68 -10.03 2.58 8.17
N PRO A 69 -10.15 2.65 9.49
CA PRO A 69 -9.62 3.79 10.25
C PRO A 69 -8.09 3.79 10.40
N TYR A 70 -7.38 2.73 9.99
CA TYR A 70 -5.94 2.62 10.13
C TYR A 70 -5.21 2.67 8.79
N GLY A 71 -4.04 3.31 8.79
CA GLY A 71 -3.15 3.40 7.65
C GLY A 71 -2.82 4.83 7.24
N LEU A 72 -1.92 4.96 6.28
CA LEU A 72 -1.41 6.22 5.77
C LEU A 72 -1.85 6.40 4.31
N PHE A 73 -2.43 7.56 4.01
CA PHE A 73 -2.74 7.96 2.65
C PHE A 73 -1.58 8.68 1.98
N GLY A 74 -1.50 8.60 0.66
CA GLY A 74 -0.58 9.39 -0.16
C GLY A 74 -1.10 9.59 -1.58
N PHE A 75 -0.80 10.73 -2.18
CA PHE A 75 -1.08 11.02 -3.60
C PHE A 75 0.18 10.81 -4.42
N PHE A 76 0.05 10.36 -5.66
CA PHE A 76 1.21 10.15 -6.53
C PHE A 76 0.90 10.49 -7.99
N LEU A 77 1.95 10.89 -8.72
CA LEU A 77 1.87 11.34 -10.11
C LEU A 77 2.23 10.23 -11.11
N ASN A 78 3.18 9.37 -10.74
CA ASN A 78 3.68 8.27 -11.57
C ASN A 78 4.23 7.14 -10.69
N ASP A 79 4.66 6.04 -11.33
CA ASP A 79 5.14 4.85 -10.63
C ASP A 79 6.41 5.11 -9.82
N GLU A 80 7.30 6.00 -10.28
CA GLU A 80 8.52 6.34 -9.52
C GLU A 80 8.20 7.10 -8.22
N ASP A 81 7.34 8.12 -8.32
CA ASP A 81 6.82 8.89 -7.19
C ASP A 81 6.05 8.00 -6.20
N LEU A 82 5.27 7.04 -6.71
CA LEU A 82 4.57 6.03 -5.88
C LEU A 82 5.56 5.20 -5.06
N ASN A 83 6.58 4.63 -5.70
CA ASN A 83 7.56 3.77 -5.02
C ASN A 83 8.34 4.55 -3.95
N PHE A 84 8.72 5.80 -4.24
CA PHE A 84 9.38 6.67 -3.25
C PHE A 84 8.48 6.94 -2.03
N LYS A 85 7.23 7.38 -2.26
CA LYS A 85 6.28 7.70 -1.18
C LYS A 85 5.84 6.49 -0.36
N LEU A 86 5.76 5.33 -0.97
CA LEU A 86 5.46 4.09 -0.25
C LEU A 86 6.60 3.72 0.69
N LYS A 87 7.85 3.81 0.24
CA LYS A 87 9.02 3.56 1.08
C LYS A 87 9.02 4.46 2.31
N GLU A 88 8.85 5.77 2.11
CA GLU A 88 8.77 6.76 3.20
C GLU A 88 7.69 6.38 4.23
N LYS A 89 6.48 6.01 3.77
CA LYS A 89 5.36 5.67 4.67
C LYS A 89 5.51 4.31 5.35
N ILE A 90 6.16 3.34 4.71
CA ILE A 90 6.51 2.06 5.34
C ILE A 90 7.47 2.32 6.49
N ASP A 91 8.51 3.13 6.28
CA ASP A 91 9.47 3.48 7.33
C ASP A 91 8.81 4.22 8.50
N ILE A 92 7.82 5.08 8.22
CA ILE A 92 7.00 5.71 9.25
C ILE A 92 6.20 4.66 10.04
N LEU A 93 5.51 3.73 9.37
CA LEU A 93 4.72 2.69 10.05
C LEU A 93 5.59 1.79 10.95
N ARG A 94 6.77 1.39 10.48
CA ARG A 94 7.73 0.61 11.28
C ARG A 94 8.12 1.33 12.57
N GLN A 95 8.36 2.63 12.50
CA GLN A 95 8.69 3.43 13.68
C GLN A 95 7.51 3.56 14.66
N PHE A 96 6.27 3.50 14.18
CA PHE A 96 5.11 3.48 15.06
C PHE A 96 4.94 2.13 15.75
N GLU A 97 5.12 1.02 15.03
CA GLU A 97 5.09 -0.34 15.60
C GLU A 97 6.17 -0.54 16.66
N SER A 98 7.40 -0.07 16.40
CA SER A 98 8.52 -0.21 17.34
C SER A 98 8.33 0.57 18.65
N ARG A 99 7.42 1.55 18.69
CA ARG A 99 7.12 2.37 19.88
C ARG A 99 5.97 1.82 20.73
N GLN A 100 5.27 0.81 20.25
CA GLN A 100 4.17 0.16 20.98
C GLN A 100 4.62 -1.08 21.77
N VAL A 101 5.91 -1.39 21.74
CA VAL A 101 6.58 -2.46 22.52
C VAL A 101 7.31 -1.86 23.71
#